data_AF-Q2HHJ6-F1
#
_entry.id   AF-Q2HHJ6-F1
#
_cell.length_a   1.000
_cell.length_b   1.000
_cell.length_c   1.000
_cell.angle_alpha   90.00
_cell.angle_beta   90.00
_cell.angle_gamma   90.00
#
_symmetry.space_group_name_H-M   'P 1'
#
loop_
_entity.id
_entity.type
_entity.pdbx_description
1 polymer ?
#
loop_
_entity_poly.entity_id
_entity_poly.type
_entity_poly.pdbx_seq_one_letter_code
_entity_poly.pdbx_strand_id
1 'polypeptide(L)'
;MVLFFGDFFQFDPVLQTSLLLPAPRDRGGQRPESLAKHLAAHRLFLQFTTVVILQEQVRAAGCPRLRGFLGRLRNGEQTELDFQRLSQRLYTPSCKASFVDGLRAITPLNQDRWELNMAAVVQWARAYGKHISIFVAKHDTESAKRLRVEELGDVLRHRDDSQLPTPGLFFYAQGMPVVVTRNQFIELKVVNGAPFKAVDIFPDPAAGTIALASDVTLHLGPPVAVLLESDDSAGLAIPGLPNGTILIKSKTVAIPSQMRGKEGGWRGKPGFRWVTHRTGPLCTPAFAMTDQKSQGKQFSDVLVNLKGVRGGGTATRPSFMSLYVQLSRAQSSDGLHLFRKPARSDFIEPKNVLDRDMRDAILKLERQGEETRRRFEEDHRHEPWFQEWDAMPESAQAAEAADEDAEI
;
A
#
# COMPACT_ATOMS: atom_id res chain seq x y z
N MET A 1 7.36 -14.02 26.45
CA MET A 1 8.36 -13.33 25.61
C MET A 1 7.61 -12.52 24.56
N VAL A 2 7.94 -11.24 24.38
CA VAL A 2 7.34 -10.37 23.36
C VAL A 2 8.45 -9.90 22.44
N LEU A 3 8.26 -10.03 21.13
CA LEU A 3 9.21 -9.56 20.11
C LEU A 3 8.52 -8.54 19.20
N PHE A 4 9.20 -7.44 18.95
CA PHE A 4 8.78 -6.46 17.95
C PHE A 4 9.73 -6.50 16.75
N PHE A 5 9.13 -6.44 15.56
CA PHE A 5 9.85 -6.34 14.29
C PHE A 5 9.32 -5.13 13.54
N GLY A 6 10.21 -4.35 12.93
CA GLY A 6 9.82 -3.16 12.20
C GLY A 6 11.00 -2.36 11.70
N ASP A 7 10.67 -1.29 10.98
CA ASP A 7 11.64 -0.34 10.44
C ASP A 7 11.06 1.07 10.61
N PHE A 8 11.68 1.85 11.50
CA PHE A 8 11.20 3.19 11.85
C PHE A 8 11.47 4.25 10.77
N PHE A 9 12.08 3.87 9.64
CA PHE A 9 12.14 4.67 8.42
C PHE A 9 10.94 4.43 7.49
N GLN A 10 9.93 3.68 7.94
CA GLN A 10 8.66 3.48 7.23
C GLN A 10 7.55 4.32 7.88
N PHE A 11 6.30 4.17 7.42
CA PHE A 11 5.20 4.98 7.93
C PHE A 11 4.96 4.80 9.43
N ASP A 12 4.69 5.92 10.10
CA ASP A 12 4.09 5.92 11.43
C ASP A 12 2.71 5.23 11.40
N PRO A 13 2.22 4.71 12.53
CA PRO A 13 0.87 4.19 12.58
C PRO A 13 -0.13 5.30 12.22
N VAL A 14 -1.16 4.94 11.46
CA VAL A 14 -2.10 5.90 10.85
C VAL A 14 -2.77 6.76 11.92
N LEU A 15 -2.61 8.08 11.81
CA LEU A 15 -3.11 9.08 12.78
C LEU A 15 -2.55 8.92 14.20
N GLN A 16 -1.40 8.25 14.35
CA GLN A 16 -0.71 8.09 15.63
C GLN A 16 0.74 8.55 15.50
N THR A 17 1.45 8.50 16.62
CA THR A 17 2.87 8.86 16.72
C THR A 17 3.69 7.61 16.96
N SER A 18 4.87 7.54 16.36
CA SER A 18 5.84 6.47 16.66
C SER A 18 6.12 6.35 18.15
N LEU A 19 6.24 5.10 18.63
CA LEU A 19 6.67 4.80 20.00
C LEU A 19 8.17 5.13 20.25
N LEU A 20 8.94 5.49 19.22
CA LEU A 20 10.27 6.08 19.41
C LEU A 20 10.23 7.50 19.96
N LEU A 21 9.09 8.18 19.85
CA LEU A 21 8.95 9.58 20.25
C LEU A 21 8.07 9.68 21.51
N PRO A 22 8.45 10.51 22.49
CA PRO A 22 7.71 10.65 23.75
C PRO A 22 6.39 11.42 23.57
N ALA A 23 6.26 12.24 22.53
CA ALA A 23 5.08 13.07 22.32
C ALA A 23 4.71 13.19 20.82
N PRO A 24 3.42 13.33 20.49
CA PRO A 24 2.94 13.63 19.16
C PRO A 24 3.48 14.97 18.64
N ARG A 25 3.67 15.04 17.33
CA ARG A 25 3.90 16.33 16.66
C ARG A 25 2.57 17.04 16.48
N ASP A 26 2.47 18.24 17.04
CA ASP A 26 1.29 19.08 16.86
C ASP A 26 1.32 19.72 15.47
N ARG A 27 0.57 19.16 14.50
CA ARG A 27 0.45 19.73 13.14
C ARG A 27 -0.98 19.80 12.60
N GLY A 28 -2.02 19.52 13.40
CA GLY A 28 -3.37 19.56 12.85
C GLY A 28 -4.55 19.39 13.82
N GLY A 29 -4.35 19.58 15.13
CA GLY A 29 -5.47 19.63 16.09
C GLY A 29 -6.19 18.30 16.36
N GLN A 30 -5.73 17.18 15.80
CA GLN A 30 -6.18 15.86 16.25
C GLN A 30 -5.43 15.51 17.54
N ARG A 31 -6.06 15.87 18.67
CA ARG A 31 -5.65 15.37 19.98
C ARG A 31 -5.67 13.84 19.94
N PRO A 32 -4.58 13.14 20.30
CA PRO A 32 -4.67 11.71 20.54
C PRO A 32 -5.71 11.48 21.62
N GLU A 33 -6.67 10.59 21.37
CA GLU A 33 -7.72 10.22 22.32
C GLU A 33 -7.18 9.63 23.63
N SER A 34 -5.86 9.48 23.77
CA SER A 34 -5.22 9.76 25.06
C SER A 34 -3.70 9.88 24.92
N LEU A 35 -3.14 11.09 25.00
CA LEU A 35 -1.69 11.31 25.20
C LEU A 35 -1.14 10.46 26.35
N ALA A 36 -1.94 10.22 27.40
CA ALA A 36 -1.58 9.35 28.53
C ALA A 36 -1.25 7.91 28.11
N LYS A 37 -2.10 7.29 27.28
CA LYS A 37 -1.89 5.96 26.64
C LYS A 37 -0.64 5.96 25.77
N HIS A 38 -0.39 7.01 24.98
CA HIS A 38 0.86 7.12 24.21
C HIS A 38 2.07 7.14 25.13
N LEU A 39 2.06 7.98 26.16
CA LEU A 39 3.13 8.07 27.15
C LEU A 39 3.33 6.75 27.90
N ALA A 40 2.25 6.05 28.25
CA ALA A 40 2.31 4.73 28.88
C ALA A 40 2.91 3.69 27.94
N ALA A 41 2.48 3.66 26.68
CA ALA A 41 3.01 2.76 25.66
C ALA A 41 4.50 3.05 25.36
N HIS A 42 4.89 4.32 25.25
CA HIS A 42 6.28 4.74 25.10
C HIS A 42 7.12 4.29 26.30
N ARG A 43 6.64 4.46 27.54
CA ARG A 43 7.34 3.96 28.75
C ARG A 43 7.50 2.45 28.74
N LEU A 44 6.47 1.70 28.30
CA LEU A 44 6.56 0.26 28.13
C LEU A 44 7.56 -0.12 27.04
N PHE A 45 7.56 0.59 25.91
CA PHE A 45 8.51 0.38 24.81
C PHE A 45 9.96 0.57 25.28
N LEU A 46 10.24 1.55 26.13
CA LEU A 46 11.57 1.77 26.71
C LEU A 46 12.03 0.65 27.67
N GLN A 47 11.14 -0.25 28.11
CA GLN A 47 11.53 -1.42 28.91
C GLN A 47 12.17 -2.54 28.06
N PHE A 48 12.05 -2.47 26.73
CA PHE A 48 12.73 -3.38 25.82
C PHE A 48 14.18 -2.93 25.67
N THR A 49 15.10 -3.70 26.26
CA THR A 49 16.53 -3.38 26.29
C THR A 49 17.36 -4.22 25.32
N THR A 50 16.86 -5.38 24.91
CA THR A 50 17.47 -6.23 23.88
C THR A 50 17.03 -5.73 22.51
N VAL A 51 17.98 -5.16 21.76
CA VAL A 51 17.76 -4.63 20.41
C VAL A 51 18.66 -5.37 19.44
N VAL A 52 18.11 -5.80 18.31
CA VAL A 52 18.87 -6.42 17.23
C VAL A 52 18.66 -5.59 15.97
N ILE A 53 19.75 -5.07 15.40
CA ILE A 53 19.73 -4.30 14.16
C ILE A 53 20.23 -5.19 13.03
N LEU A 54 19.38 -5.41 12.03
CA LEU A 54 19.77 -6.09 10.79
C LEU A 54 20.35 -5.06 9.83
N GLN A 55 21.60 -5.25 9.43
CA GLN A 55 22.34 -4.30 8.57
C GLN A 55 22.21 -4.63 7.08
N GLU A 56 22.09 -5.91 6.74
CA GLU A 56 22.04 -6.36 5.35
C GLU A 56 20.67 -6.11 4.69
N GLN A 57 20.66 -5.35 3.59
CA GLN A 57 19.46 -5.11 2.79
C GLN A 57 19.33 -6.16 1.67
N VAL A 58 18.59 -7.23 1.96
CA VAL A 58 18.42 -8.35 1.01
C VAL A 58 17.51 -8.04 -0.18
N ARG A 59 16.61 -7.04 -0.08
CA ARG A 59 15.62 -6.76 -1.13
C ARG A 59 16.23 -6.29 -2.45
N ALA A 60 17.28 -5.48 -2.37
CA ALA A 60 18.03 -4.97 -3.50
C ALA A 60 19.43 -5.63 -3.58
N ALA A 61 19.57 -6.84 -3.01
CA ALA A 61 20.85 -7.56 -3.01
C ALA A 61 21.35 -7.83 -4.43
N GLY A 62 20.46 -8.08 -5.40
CA GLY A 62 20.86 -8.25 -6.80
C GLY A 62 21.16 -6.95 -7.57
N CYS A 63 21.08 -5.78 -6.93
CA CYS A 63 21.25 -4.49 -7.61
C CYS A 63 22.04 -3.49 -6.75
N PRO A 64 23.39 -3.53 -6.79
CA PRO A 64 24.26 -2.64 -6.01
C PRO A 64 23.91 -1.16 -6.18
N ARG A 65 23.64 -0.75 -7.43
CA ARG A 65 23.18 0.61 -7.76
C ARG A 65 21.93 1.04 -7.00
N LEU A 66 20.88 0.20 -6.94
CA LEU A 66 19.66 0.51 -6.20
C LEU A 66 19.93 0.49 -4.69
N ARG A 67 20.73 -0.46 -4.21
CA ARG A 67 21.13 -0.59 -2.81
C ARG A 67 21.83 0.68 -2.31
N GLY A 68 22.84 1.15 -3.04
CA GLY A 68 23.58 2.38 -2.73
C GLY A 68 22.69 3.62 -2.77
N PHE A 69 21.80 3.73 -3.77
CA PHE A 69 20.80 4.81 -3.83
C PHE A 69 19.87 4.81 -2.60
N LEU A 70 19.33 3.65 -2.21
CA LEU A 70 18.44 3.55 -1.06
C LEU A 70 19.17 3.81 0.28
N GLY A 71 20.44 3.42 0.39
CA GLY A 71 21.30 3.74 1.53
C GLY A 71 21.49 5.24 1.69
N ARG A 72 21.93 5.92 0.61
CA ARG A 72 22.08 7.39 0.60
C ARG A 72 20.76 8.10 0.88
N LEU A 73 19.64 7.61 0.34
CA LEU A 73 18.31 8.13 0.65
C LEU A 73 18.01 8.01 2.15
N ARG A 74 18.20 6.82 2.74
CA ARG A 74 17.94 6.54 4.16
C ARG A 74 18.74 7.45 5.09
N ASN A 75 20.00 7.72 4.74
CA ASN A 75 20.93 8.51 5.55
C ASN A 75 20.83 10.04 5.32
N GLY A 76 20.10 10.47 4.28
CA GLY A 76 20.07 11.89 3.90
C GLY A 76 21.31 12.36 3.12
N GLU A 77 21.98 11.42 2.47
CA GLU A 77 23.20 11.61 1.69
C GLU A 77 22.91 11.65 0.18
N GLN A 78 21.67 11.96 -0.21
CA GLN A 78 21.29 12.03 -1.63
C GLN A 78 22.19 13.00 -2.39
N THR A 79 22.56 12.60 -3.60
CA THR A 79 23.44 13.35 -4.51
C THR A 79 22.69 13.91 -5.70
N GLU A 80 23.30 14.86 -6.41
CA GLU A 80 22.75 15.37 -7.67
C GLU A 80 22.62 14.26 -8.72
N LEU A 81 23.59 13.33 -8.74
CA LEU A 81 23.56 12.17 -9.62
C LEU A 81 22.36 11.25 -9.31
N ASP A 82 22.02 11.07 -8.03
CA ASP A 82 20.82 10.32 -7.63
C ASP A 82 19.55 10.96 -8.19
N PHE A 83 19.44 12.29 -8.12
CA PHE A 83 18.29 13.03 -8.67
C PHE A 83 18.20 12.88 -10.20
N GLN A 84 19.32 12.99 -10.90
CA GLN A 84 19.39 12.83 -12.35
C GLN A 84 19.00 11.40 -12.78
N ARG A 85 19.59 10.39 -12.14
CA ARG A 85 19.29 8.97 -12.39
C ARG A 85 17.83 8.66 -12.11
N LEU A 86 17.28 9.15 -11.01
CA LEU A 86 15.86 8.99 -10.67
C LEU A 86 14.96 9.67 -11.72
N SER A 87 15.32 10.88 -12.16
CA SER A 87 14.56 11.64 -13.16
C SER A 87 14.50 10.96 -14.54
N GLN A 88 15.46 10.09 -14.86
CA GLN A 88 15.49 9.31 -16.11
C GLN A 88 14.55 8.11 -16.07
N ARG A 89 14.00 7.74 -14.91
CA ARG A 89 13.10 6.59 -14.74
C ARG A 89 11.63 6.91 -15.07
N LEU A 90 11.37 7.92 -15.91
CA LEU A 90 10.01 8.27 -16.29
C LEU A 90 9.35 7.13 -17.07
N TYR A 91 8.14 6.75 -16.67
CA TYR A 91 7.35 5.78 -17.41
C TYR A 91 6.80 6.43 -18.68
N THR A 92 7.04 5.78 -19.81
CA THR A 92 6.63 6.25 -21.14
C THR A 92 6.00 5.09 -21.92
N PRO A 93 5.23 5.36 -22.99
CA PRO A 93 4.65 4.29 -23.81
C PRO A 93 5.68 3.33 -24.44
N SER A 94 6.96 3.69 -24.52
CA SER A 94 8.04 2.81 -25.01
C SER A 94 8.63 1.90 -23.92
N CYS A 95 8.25 2.08 -22.65
CA CYS A 95 8.65 1.17 -21.58
C CYS A 95 8.08 -0.23 -21.86
N LYS A 96 8.92 -1.26 -21.68
CA LYS A 96 8.49 -2.66 -21.82
C LYS A 96 7.54 -3.09 -20.70
N ALA A 97 7.74 -2.57 -19.50
CA ALA A 97 6.91 -2.90 -18.35
C ALA A 97 5.47 -2.43 -18.56
N SER A 98 4.51 -3.30 -18.26
CA SER A 98 3.09 -3.00 -18.41
C SER A 98 2.27 -3.70 -17.32
N PHE A 99 1.04 -3.23 -17.07
CA PHE A 99 0.14 -3.92 -16.12
C PHE A 99 -0.20 -5.35 -16.56
N VAL A 100 -0.07 -5.65 -17.86
CA VAL A 100 -0.24 -6.98 -18.47
C VAL A 100 0.84 -7.95 -17.97
N ASP A 101 2.07 -7.44 -17.81
CA ASP A 101 3.29 -8.19 -17.49
C ASP A 101 3.71 -8.07 -16.02
N GLY A 102 2.77 -7.71 -15.14
CA GLY A 102 3.02 -7.72 -13.70
C GLY A 102 3.45 -6.39 -13.09
N LEU A 103 3.54 -5.29 -13.85
CA LEU A 103 3.76 -3.95 -13.30
C LEU A 103 2.73 -3.66 -12.20
N ARG A 104 3.19 -3.09 -11.08
CA ARG A 104 2.30 -2.61 -10.01
C ARG A 104 2.53 -1.14 -9.74
N ALA A 105 1.43 -0.39 -9.64
CA ALA A 105 1.50 1.03 -9.34
C ALA A 105 1.36 1.30 -7.85
N ILE A 106 2.12 2.27 -7.35
CA ILE A 106 2.05 2.74 -5.96
C ILE A 106 1.78 4.24 -5.97
N THR A 107 0.85 4.66 -5.12
CA THR A 107 0.49 6.07 -4.99
C THR A 107 0.11 6.45 -3.56
N PRO A 108 0.40 7.66 -3.11
CA PRO A 108 -0.05 8.14 -1.80
C PRO A 108 -1.57 8.36 -1.70
N LEU A 109 -2.28 8.45 -2.82
CA LEU A 109 -3.70 8.84 -2.84
C LEU A 109 -4.61 7.68 -3.25
N ASN A 110 -5.66 7.44 -2.47
CA ASN A 110 -6.72 6.50 -2.83
C ASN A 110 -7.43 6.85 -4.14
N GLN A 111 -7.51 8.14 -4.49
CA GLN A 111 -8.06 8.58 -5.77
C GLN A 111 -7.19 8.09 -6.94
N ASP A 112 -5.91 8.44 -6.96
CA ASP A 112 -4.97 8.00 -7.99
C ASP A 112 -4.96 6.46 -8.09
N ARG A 113 -4.98 5.73 -6.95
CA ARG A 113 -5.04 4.25 -6.92
C ARG A 113 -6.20 3.74 -7.76
N TRP A 114 -7.37 4.33 -7.57
CA TRP A 114 -8.59 3.92 -8.25
C TRP A 114 -8.57 4.21 -9.74
N GLU A 115 -8.14 5.41 -10.13
CA GLU A 115 -8.03 5.80 -11.55
C GLU A 115 -7.07 4.84 -12.28
N LEU A 116 -5.94 4.53 -11.64
CA LEU A 116 -4.96 3.60 -12.17
C LEU A 116 -5.51 2.17 -12.27
N ASN A 117 -6.22 1.70 -11.24
CA ASN A 117 -6.85 0.39 -11.28
C ASN A 117 -7.87 0.26 -12.41
N MET A 118 -8.72 1.27 -12.63
CA MET A 118 -9.71 1.24 -13.72
C MET A 118 -9.02 1.22 -15.09
N ALA A 119 -8.02 2.09 -15.30
CA ALA A 119 -7.24 2.11 -16.54
C ALA A 119 -6.49 0.78 -16.77
N ALA A 120 -5.89 0.23 -15.71
CA ALA A 120 -5.15 -1.03 -15.77
C ALA A 120 -6.06 -2.23 -16.09
N VAL A 121 -7.27 -2.31 -15.53
CA VAL A 121 -8.23 -3.36 -15.89
C VAL A 121 -8.55 -3.30 -17.38
N VAL A 122 -8.80 -2.12 -17.93
CA VAL A 122 -9.11 -1.95 -19.37
C VAL A 122 -7.91 -2.37 -20.23
N GLN A 123 -6.70 -1.92 -19.90
CA GLN A 123 -5.49 -2.30 -20.63
C GLN A 123 -5.25 -3.81 -20.56
N TRP A 124 -5.33 -4.38 -19.35
CA TRP A 124 -5.10 -5.80 -19.10
C TRP A 124 -6.13 -6.67 -19.83
N ALA A 125 -7.42 -6.34 -19.71
CA ALA A 125 -8.48 -7.12 -20.33
C ALA A 125 -8.32 -7.16 -21.86
N ARG A 126 -8.07 -6.00 -22.48
CA ARG A 126 -7.89 -5.93 -23.95
C ARG A 126 -6.64 -6.65 -24.42
N ALA A 127 -5.54 -6.59 -23.67
CA ALA A 127 -4.32 -7.32 -24.01
C ALA A 127 -4.53 -8.85 -24.00
N TYR A 128 -5.38 -9.35 -23.09
CA TYR A 128 -5.72 -10.77 -22.99
C TYR A 128 -7.01 -11.17 -23.75
N GLY A 129 -7.60 -10.26 -24.53
CA GLY A 129 -8.87 -10.50 -25.23
C GLY A 129 -10.04 -10.86 -24.31
N LYS A 130 -10.06 -10.32 -23.09
CA LYS A 130 -11.10 -10.55 -22.07
C LYS A 130 -12.19 -9.49 -22.15
N HIS A 131 -13.42 -9.90 -21.91
CA HIS A 131 -14.57 -9.00 -21.76
C HIS A 131 -14.47 -8.18 -20.47
N ILE A 132 -14.91 -6.93 -20.52
CA ILE A 132 -14.93 -6.02 -19.37
C ILE A 132 -16.37 -5.85 -18.89
N SER A 133 -16.63 -6.29 -17.66
CA SER A 133 -17.92 -6.08 -16.98
C SER A 133 -17.77 -4.99 -15.92
N ILE A 134 -18.63 -3.98 -15.96
CA ILE A 134 -18.68 -2.89 -14.98
C ILE A 134 -19.95 -3.06 -14.17
N PHE A 135 -19.85 -3.23 -12.86
CA PHE A 135 -21.00 -3.40 -11.98
C PHE A 135 -21.26 -2.14 -11.16
N VAL A 136 -22.50 -1.65 -11.21
CA VAL A 136 -22.97 -0.48 -10.44
C VAL A 136 -23.38 -0.94 -9.05
N ALA A 137 -22.81 -0.34 -8.00
CA ALA A 137 -23.23 -0.65 -6.64
C ALA A 137 -24.70 -0.26 -6.40
N LYS A 138 -25.41 -1.06 -5.62
CA LYS A 138 -26.78 -0.72 -5.19
C LYS A 138 -26.72 0.24 -4.00
N HIS A 139 -27.57 1.26 -4.02
CA HIS A 139 -27.67 2.25 -2.95
C HIS A 139 -29.09 2.27 -2.38
N ASP A 140 -29.21 1.96 -1.09
CA ASP A 140 -30.48 2.09 -0.38
C ASP A 140 -30.58 3.50 0.21
N THR A 141 -31.76 4.10 0.14
CA THR A 141 -31.99 5.47 0.57
C THR A 141 -33.01 5.56 1.69
N GLU A 142 -32.90 6.63 2.48
CA GLU A 142 -33.85 6.94 3.54
C GLU A 142 -35.25 7.16 2.95
N SER A 143 -36.24 6.43 3.46
CA SER A 143 -37.64 6.48 2.99
C SER A 143 -37.80 6.24 1.48
N ALA A 144 -36.94 5.41 0.88
CA ALA A 144 -36.94 5.10 -0.56
C ALA A 144 -36.88 6.34 -1.48
N LYS A 145 -36.28 7.44 -0.99
CA LYS A 145 -36.08 8.65 -1.81
C LYS A 145 -35.23 8.34 -3.04
N ARG A 146 -35.70 8.75 -4.21
CA ARG A 146 -34.92 8.67 -5.44
C ARG A 146 -33.82 9.73 -5.43
N LEU A 147 -32.58 9.33 -5.71
CA LEU A 147 -31.47 10.26 -5.89
C LEU A 147 -31.63 11.00 -7.23
N ARG A 148 -31.26 12.29 -7.24
CA ARG A 148 -31.07 13.02 -8.50
C ARG A 148 -29.85 12.47 -9.26
N VAL A 149 -29.77 12.76 -10.55
CA VAL A 149 -28.68 12.25 -11.42
C VAL A 149 -27.32 12.71 -10.91
N GLU A 150 -27.22 13.95 -10.43
CA GLU A 150 -25.99 14.53 -9.90
C GLU A 150 -25.58 13.84 -8.59
N GLU A 151 -26.56 13.60 -7.71
CA GLU A 151 -26.34 12.91 -6.43
C GLU A 151 -25.91 11.45 -6.65
N LEU A 152 -26.56 10.75 -7.59
CA LEU A 152 -26.16 9.41 -8.00
C LEU A 152 -24.74 9.42 -8.58
N GLY A 153 -24.43 10.38 -9.45
CA GLY A 153 -23.08 10.56 -10.00
C GLY A 153 -22.03 10.75 -8.91
N ASP A 154 -22.31 11.56 -7.90
CA ASP A 154 -21.41 11.77 -6.76
C ASP A 154 -21.22 10.52 -5.91
N VAL A 155 -22.29 9.76 -5.66
CA VAL A 155 -22.23 8.50 -4.91
C VAL A 155 -21.44 7.45 -5.70
N LEU A 156 -21.67 7.31 -7.00
CA LEU A 156 -20.97 6.33 -7.84
C LEU A 156 -19.48 6.67 -8.02
N ARG A 157 -19.14 7.97 -8.10
CA ARG A 157 -17.74 8.44 -8.12
C ARG A 157 -17.04 8.25 -6.77
N HIS A 158 -17.80 8.10 -5.69
CA HIS A 158 -17.24 7.79 -4.40
C HIS A 158 -16.83 6.32 -4.33
N ARG A 159 -15.55 6.13 -4.06
CA ARG A 159 -14.82 4.89 -4.32
C ARG A 159 -14.80 3.99 -3.09
N ASP A 160 -13.94 2.97 -3.06
CA ASP A 160 -13.68 2.20 -1.83
C ASP A 160 -12.67 2.93 -0.93
N ASP A 161 -12.91 2.89 0.38
CA ASP A 161 -11.97 3.28 1.43
C ASP A 161 -12.15 2.44 2.71
N SER A 162 -11.46 2.82 3.79
CA SER A 162 -11.49 2.09 5.07
C SER A 162 -12.85 2.12 5.77
N GLN A 163 -13.66 3.16 5.56
CA GLN A 163 -15.00 3.29 6.13
C GLN A 163 -16.06 2.66 5.23
N LEU A 164 -15.86 2.70 3.90
CA LEU A 164 -16.76 2.17 2.90
C LEU A 164 -16.01 1.23 1.93
N PRO A 165 -15.91 -0.08 2.26
CA PRO A 165 -15.06 -1.03 1.54
C PRO A 165 -15.63 -1.49 0.20
N THR A 166 -16.89 -1.14 -0.09
CA THR A 166 -17.59 -1.48 -1.33
C THR A 166 -17.43 -0.34 -2.34
N PRO A 167 -16.89 -0.61 -3.53
CA PRO A 167 -16.74 0.41 -4.57
C PRO A 167 -18.08 0.93 -5.08
N GLY A 168 -18.13 2.15 -5.61
CA GLY A 168 -19.30 2.65 -6.34
C GLY A 168 -19.47 2.00 -7.72
N LEU A 169 -18.34 1.73 -8.38
CA LEU A 169 -18.25 1.00 -9.64
C LEU A 169 -17.18 -0.09 -9.52
N PHE A 170 -17.53 -1.33 -9.83
CA PHE A 170 -16.58 -2.45 -9.82
C PHE A 170 -16.27 -2.89 -11.26
N PHE A 171 -15.05 -2.62 -11.70
CA PHE A 171 -14.54 -3.06 -13.01
C PHE A 171 -14.01 -4.46 -12.87
N TYR A 172 -14.44 -5.36 -13.75
CA TYR A 172 -14.10 -6.76 -13.74
C TYR A 172 -13.67 -7.25 -15.11
N ALA A 173 -12.58 -8.02 -15.13
CA ALA A 173 -12.22 -8.89 -16.24
C ALA A 173 -11.76 -10.23 -15.66
N GLN A 174 -12.16 -11.33 -16.29
CA GLN A 174 -11.89 -12.66 -15.76
C GLN A 174 -10.38 -12.93 -15.69
N GLY A 175 -9.90 -13.29 -14.49
CA GLY A 175 -8.49 -13.58 -14.20
C GLY A 175 -7.69 -12.37 -13.72
N MET A 176 -8.29 -11.19 -13.57
CA MET A 176 -7.57 -10.01 -13.08
C MET A 176 -7.14 -10.17 -11.60
N PRO A 177 -6.02 -9.54 -11.19
CA PRO A 177 -5.64 -9.44 -9.78
C PRO A 177 -6.63 -8.55 -9.01
N VAL A 178 -7.04 -9.02 -7.83
CA VAL A 178 -7.88 -8.29 -6.88
C VAL A 178 -7.30 -8.36 -5.48
N VAL A 179 -7.77 -7.46 -4.62
CA VAL A 179 -7.47 -7.46 -3.19
C VAL A 179 -8.78 -7.40 -2.41
N VAL A 180 -8.87 -8.18 -1.34
CA VAL A 180 -10.02 -8.16 -0.43
C VAL A 180 -10.00 -6.87 0.39
N THR A 181 -11.14 -6.17 0.46
CA THR A 181 -11.23 -4.85 1.13
C THR A 181 -11.66 -4.94 2.59
N ARG A 182 -12.15 -6.10 3.04
CA ARG A 182 -12.57 -6.35 4.42
C ARG A 182 -12.43 -7.81 4.81
N ASN A 183 -12.02 -8.10 6.04
CA ASN A 183 -11.95 -9.46 6.57
C ASN A 183 -13.28 -10.20 6.38
N GLN A 184 -13.25 -11.34 5.69
CA GLN A 184 -14.40 -12.23 5.49
C GLN A 184 -14.22 -13.53 6.27
N PHE A 185 -13.13 -14.23 6.00
CA PHE A 185 -12.84 -15.56 6.55
C PHE A 185 -11.39 -15.58 7.01
N ILE A 186 -11.15 -15.23 8.27
CA ILE A 186 -9.79 -15.03 8.81
C ILE A 186 -8.98 -16.33 8.73
N GLU A 187 -9.59 -17.45 9.10
CA GLU A 187 -8.96 -18.78 9.07
C GLU A 187 -8.61 -19.25 7.66
N LEU A 188 -9.37 -18.81 6.65
CA LEU A 188 -9.10 -19.08 5.24
C LEU A 188 -8.21 -18.01 4.59
N LYS A 189 -7.57 -17.15 5.40
CA LYS A 189 -6.73 -16.03 4.97
C LYS A 189 -7.42 -15.04 4.02
N VAL A 190 -8.75 -15.00 4.02
CA VAL A 190 -9.56 -14.01 3.28
C VAL A 190 -9.70 -12.76 4.14
N VAL A 191 -8.59 -12.01 4.22
CA VAL A 191 -8.42 -10.83 5.08
C VAL A 191 -8.20 -9.56 4.26
N ASN A 192 -8.44 -8.39 4.87
CA ASN A 192 -8.24 -7.10 4.23
C ASN A 192 -6.78 -6.93 3.76
N GLY A 193 -6.59 -6.72 2.47
CA GLY A 193 -5.26 -6.60 1.85
C GLY A 193 -4.72 -7.90 1.27
N ALA A 194 -5.40 -9.03 1.45
CA ALA A 194 -4.99 -10.31 0.87
C ALA A 194 -5.20 -10.29 -0.65
N PRO A 195 -4.15 -10.63 -1.44
CA PRO A 195 -4.23 -10.68 -2.90
C PRO A 195 -4.89 -11.98 -3.37
N PHE A 196 -5.69 -11.87 -4.43
CA PHE A 196 -6.33 -13.00 -5.10
C PHE A 196 -6.38 -12.74 -6.61
N LYS A 197 -6.66 -13.80 -7.37
CA LYS A 197 -7.09 -13.76 -8.75
C LYS A 197 -8.61 -13.92 -8.78
N ALA A 198 -9.31 -13.04 -9.51
CA ALA A 198 -10.76 -13.14 -9.67
C ALA A 198 -11.09 -14.05 -10.86
N VAL A 199 -11.31 -15.34 -10.59
CA VAL A 199 -11.44 -16.39 -11.63
C VAL A 199 -12.82 -16.46 -12.26
N ASP A 200 -13.85 -15.99 -11.55
CA ASP A 200 -15.21 -15.91 -12.09
C ASP A 200 -16.04 -14.83 -11.34
N ILE A 201 -17.17 -14.44 -11.93
CA ILE A 201 -18.12 -13.50 -11.35
C ILE A 201 -19.55 -13.94 -11.65
N PHE A 202 -20.44 -13.73 -10.67
CA PHE A 202 -21.83 -14.11 -10.79
C PHE A 202 -22.70 -12.83 -10.83
N PRO A 203 -23.12 -12.37 -12.02
CA PRO A 203 -24.07 -11.26 -12.13
C PRO A 203 -25.42 -11.60 -11.50
N ASP A 204 -26.16 -10.58 -11.07
CA ASP A 204 -27.58 -10.74 -10.73
C ASP A 204 -28.40 -10.81 -12.03
N PRO A 205 -29.07 -11.93 -12.34
CA PRO A 205 -29.88 -12.05 -13.56
C PRO A 205 -31.07 -11.08 -13.59
N ALA A 206 -31.51 -10.54 -12.44
CA ALA A 206 -32.55 -9.54 -12.38
C ALA A 206 -32.04 -8.11 -12.71
N ALA A 207 -30.72 -7.90 -12.70
CA ALA A 207 -30.14 -6.61 -13.03
C ALA A 207 -30.05 -6.41 -14.55
N GLY A 208 -30.56 -5.27 -15.03
CA GLY A 208 -30.44 -4.90 -16.45
C GLY A 208 -28.98 -4.64 -16.86
N THR A 209 -28.71 -4.72 -18.16
CA THR A 209 -27.38 -4.48 -18.73
C THR A 209 -27.41 -3.48 -19.88
N ILE A 210 -26.34 -2.71 -20.05
CA ILE A 210 -26.12 -1.80 -21.17
C ILE A 210 -24.79 -2.17 -21.83
N ALA A 211 -24.81 -2.45 -23.14
CA ALA A 211 -23.57 -2.60 -23.91
C ALA A 211 -22.96 -1.21 -24.17
N LEU A 212 -21.75 -0.97 -23.68
CA LEU A 212 -21.03 0.28 -23.90
C LEU A 212 -20.09 0.20 -25.11
N ALA A 213 -19.57 -0.99 -25.38
CA ALA A 213 -18.76 -1.34 -26.54
C ALA A 213 -18.91 -2.84 -26.82
N SER A 214 -18.29 -3.36 -27.90
CA SER A 214 -18.29 -4.79 -28.21
C SER A 214 -17.63 -5.65 -27.12
N ASP A 215 -16.68 -5.08 -26.37
CA ASP A 215 -15.92 -5.71 -25.30
C ASP A 215 -16.29 -5.20 -23.89
N VAL A 216 -17.33 -4.36 -23.76
CA VAL A 216 -17.68 -3.71 -22.48
C VAL A 216 -19.18 -3.75 -22.19
N THR A 217 -19.55 -4.29 -21.03
CA THR A 217 -20.93 -4.30 -20.52
C THR A 217 -21.03 -3.60 -19.17
N LEU A 218 -22.00 -2.71 -19.03
CA LEU A 218 -22.41 -2.12 -17.75
C LEU A 218 -23.60 -2.90 -17.18
N HIS A 219 -23.44 -3.46 -15.99
CA HIS A 219 -24.49 -4.11 -15.21
C HIS A 219 -25.09 -3.09 -14.23
N LEU A 220 -26.41 -2.91 -14.28
CA LEU A 220 -27.16 -1.92 -13.48
C LEU A 220 -27.42 -2.41 -12.04
N GLY A 221 -26.53 -3.25 -11.52
CA GLY A 221 -26.56 -3.78 -10.16
C GLY A 221 -25.22 -4.42 -9.81
N PRO A 222 -24.97 -4.69 -8.51
CA PRO A 222 -23.76 -5.36 -8.07
C PRO A 222 -23.79 -6.83 -8.52
N PRO A 223 -22.63 -7.49 -8.65
CA PRO A 223 -22.62 -8.95 -8.80
C PRO A 223 -23.18 -9.59 -7.52
N VAL A 224 -23.75 -10.78 -7.63
CA VAL A 224 -24.15 -11.60 -6.49
C VAL A 224 -22.90 -12.03 -5.71
N ALA A 225 -21.86 -12.46 -6.42
CA ALA A 225 -20.61 -12.91 -5.83
C ALA A 225 -19.44 -12.86 -6.83
N VAL A 226 -18.23 -12.93 -6.29
CA VAL A 226 -16.98 -13.08 -7.05
C VAL A 226 -16.28 -14.34 -6.57
N LEU A 227 -15.79 -15.15 -7.51
CA LEU A 227 -15.00 -16.35 -7.21
C LEU A 227 -13.51 -15.99 -7.24
N LEU A 228 -12.82 -16.28 -6.14
CA LEU A 228 -11.43 -15.92 -5.92
C LEU A 228 -10.55 -17.16 -5.80
N GLU A 229 -9.31 -17.03 -6.25
CA GLU A 229 -8.26 -18.05 -6.17
C GLU A 229 -6.94 -17.41 -5.72
N SER A 230 -6.18 -18.12 -4.90
CA SER A 230 -4.81 -17.79 -4.50
C SER A 230 -4.02 -19.05 -4.14
N ASP A 231 -2.70 -18.93 -4.07
CA ASP A 231 -1.81 -20.04 -3.67
C ASP A 231 -2.18 -20.58 -2.27
N ASP A 232 -2.57 -19.68 -1.35
CA ASP A 232 -3.02 -20.02 0.00
C ASP A 232 -4.32 -20.84 0.01
N SER A 233 -5.13 -20.75 -1.04
CA SER A 233 -6.38 -21.49 -1.18
C SER A 233 -6.25 -22.78 -1.99
N ALA A 234 -5.10 -23.08 -2.59
CA ALA A 234 -4.92 -24.22 -3.52
C ALA A 234 -5.33 -25.59 -2.94
N GLY A 235 -5.16 -25.78 -1.62
CA GLY A 235 -5.55 -27.01 -0.92
C GLY A 235 -7.02 -27.08 -0.50
N LEU A 236 -7.82 -26.06 -0.79
CA LEU A 236 -9.20 -25.95 -0.34
C LEU A 236 -10.16 -26.66 -1.30
N ALA A 237 -11.02 -27.53 -0.75
CA ALA A 237 -12.09 -28.21 -1.47
C ALA A 237 -13.45 -27.88 -0.83
N ILE A 238 -14.10 -26.81 -1.29
CA ILE A 238 -15.46 -26.46 -0.86
C ILE A 238 -16.46 -27.20 -1.76
N PRO A 239 -17.40 -28.00 -1.21
CA PRO A 239 -18.42 -28.67 -2.01
C PRO A 239 -19.19 -27.69 -2.91
N GLY A 240 -19.26 -27.99 -4.21
CA GLY A 240 -19.96 -27.17 -5.20
C GLY A 240 -19.15 -26.00 -5.76
N LEU A 241 -17.91 -25.78 -5.33
CA LEU A 241 -16.98 -24.83 -5.94
C LEU A 241 -15.79 -25.57 -6.57
N PRO A 242 -15.13 -24.98 -7.60
CA PRO A 242 -13.86 -25.49 -8.08
C PRO A 242 -12.81 -25.57 -6.97
N ASN A 243 -11.96 -26.60 -7.01
CA ASN A 243 -10.83 -26.72 -6.08
C ASN A 243 -9.96 -25.47 -6.13
N GLY A 244 -9.43 -25.06 -4.98
CA GLY A 244 -8.58 -23.88 -4.91
C GLY A 244 -9.34 -22.55 -4.82
N THR A 245 -10.68 -22.56 -4.81
CA THR A 245 -11.47 -21.32 -4.92
C THR A 245 -12.32 -21.01 -3.69
N ILE A 246 -12.55 -19.71 -3.47
CA ILE A 246 -13.40 -19.17 -2.41
C ILE A 246 -14.39 -18.17 -3.01
N LEU A 247 -15.67 -18.31 -2.66
CA LEU A 247 -16.72 -17.40 -3.09
C LEU A 247 -16.89 -16.23 -2.09
N ILE A 248 -16.77 -15.00 -2.56
CA ILE A 248 -17.12 -13.79 -1.79
C ILE A 248 -18.42 -13.20 -2.32
N LYS A 249 -19.47 -13.24 -1.49
CA LYS A 249 -20.75 -12.59 -1.80
C LYS A 249 -20.64 -11.07 -1.65
N SER A 250 -21.34 -10.34 -2.51
CA SER A 250 -21.58 -8.92 -2.29
C SER A 250 -22.31 -8.71 -0.96
N LYS A 251 -21.94 -7.65 -0.23
CA LYS A 251 -22.53 -7.32 1.07
C LYS A 251 -23.04 -5.90 1.09
N THR A 252 -24.14 -5.71 1.83
CA THR A 252 -24.68 -4.40 2.16
C THR A 252 -23.92 -3.83 3.36
N VAL A 253 -23.39 -2.62 3.20
CA VAL A 253 -22.64 -1.88 4.22
C VAL A 253 -23.35 -0.56 4.49
N ALA A 254 -23.56 -0.26 5.78
CA ALA A 254 -24.14 1.01 6.20
C ALA A 254 -23.20 2.19 5.87
N ILE A 255 -23.76 3.29 5.40
CA ILE A 255 -23.02 4.54 5.19
C ILE A 255 -22.78 5.22 6.54
N PRO A 256 -21.52 5.55 6.90
CA PRO A 256 -21.21 6.29 8.12
C PRO A 256 -22.00 7.60 8.27
N SER A 257 -22.44 7.92 9.48
CA SER A 257 -23.15 9.16 9.83
C SER A 257 -22.41 10.43 9.40
N GLN A 258 -21.08 10.42 9.55
CA GLN A 258 -20.17 11.49 9.12
C GLN A 258 -20.25 11.75 7.61
N MET A 259 -20.28 10.67 6.81
CA MET A 259 -20.42 10.79 5.35
C MET A 259 -21.78 11.36 4.95
N ARG A 260 -22.83 11.09 5.73
CA ARG A 260 -24.18 11.61 5.47
C ARG A 260 -24.36 13.06 5.92
N GLY A 261 -23.42 13.62 6.67
CA GLY A 261 -23.52 14.98 7.21
C GLY A 261 -24.61 15.12 8.27
N LYS A 262 -24.92 14.05 9.02
CA LYS A 262 -25.91 14.07 10.11
C LYS A 262 -25.30 14.45 11.48
N GLU A 263 -23.97 14.53 11.57
CA GLU A 263 -23.25 14.99 12.77
C GLU A 263 -22.95 16.48 12.69
N GLY A 264 -23.21 17.21 13.78
CA GLY A 264 -22.90 18.64 13.88
C GLY A 264 -21.41 18.90 13.67
N GLY A 265 -21.06 19.85 12.80
CA GLY A 265 -19.68 20.26 12.54
C GLY A 265 -18.99 19.58 11.35
N TRP A 266 -19.57 18.53 10.75
CA TRP A 266 -18.98 17.85 9.59
C TRP A 266 -19.77 18.11 8.30
N ARG A 267 -19.09 18.59 7.26
CA ARG A 267 -19.68 18.65 5.91
C ARG A 267 -19.73 17.23 5.35
N GLY A 268 -20.93 16.69 5.16
CA GLY A 268 -21.15 15.38 4.56
C GLY A 268 -20.52 15.26 3.17
N LYS A 269 -20.30 14.03 2.72
CA LYS A 269 -19.82 13.73 1.37
C LYS A 269 -20.91 14.05 0.34
N PRO A 270 -20.58 14.65 -0.81
CA PRO A 270 -21.55 14.92 -1.88
C PRO A 270 -22.35 13.66 -2.27
N GLY A 271 -23.66 13.81 -2.46
CA GLY A 271 -24.58 12.71 -2.80
C GLY A 271 -24.98 11.76 -1.66
N PHE A 272 -24.27 11.72 -0.53
CA PHE A 272 -24.52 10.71 0.53
C PHE A 272 -25.61 11.07 1.55
N ARG A 273 -26.13 12.29 1.54
CA ARG A 273 -27.10 12.77 2.55
C ARG A 273 -28.25 11.78 2.81
N TRP A 274 -28.79 11.22 1.72
CA TRP A 274 -29.95 10.33 1.76
C TRP A 274 -29.59 8.85 1.64
N VAL A 275 -28.35 8.50 1.36
CA VAL A 275 -27.91 7.10 1.20
C VAL A 275 -27.68 6.50 2.58
N THR A 276 -28.33 5.38 2.86
CA THR A 276 -28.21 4.66 4.13
C THR A 276 -27.29 3.47 4.02
N HIS A 277 -27.31 2.76 2.89
CA HIS A 277 -26.47 1.59 2.65
C HIS A 277 -25.96 1.52 1.21
N ARG A 278 -24.84 0.82 1.04
CA ARG A 278 -24.27 0.44 -0.25
C ARG A 278 -24.06 -1.06 -0.31
N THR A 279 -24.47 -1.69 -1.40
CA THR A 279 -24.23 -3.12 -1.66
C THR A 279 -23.28 -3.29 -2.84
N GLY A 280 -22.24 -4.08 -2.65
CA GLY A 280 -21.25 -4.40 -3.68
C GLY A 280 -20.25 -5.46 -3.22
N PRO A 281 -19.30 -5.84 -4.09
CA PRO A 281 -18.28 -6.82 -3.75
C PRO A 281 -17.30 -6.25 -2.71
N LEU A 282 -16.74 -7.14 -1.88
CA LEU A 282 -15.73 -6.80 -0.87
C LEU A 282 -14.31 -7.08 -1.38
N CYS A 283 -14.09 -6.77 -2.64
CA CYS A 283 -12.80 -6.78 -3.30
C CYS A 283 -12.72 -5.66 -4.34
N THR A 284 -11.50 -5.26 -4.69
CA THR A 284 -11.22 -4.21 -5.69
C THR A 284 -10.02 -4.64 -6.54
N PRO A 285 -9.88 -4.18 -7.80
CA PRO A 285 -8.70 -4.50 -8.61
C PRO A 285 -7.38 -4.13 -7.89
N ALA A 286 -6.33 -4.92 -8.14
CA ALA A 286 -5.06 -4.83 -7.41
C ALA A 286 -3.84 -4.57 -8.33
N PHE A 287 -4.03 -3.80 -9.39
CA PHE A 287 -2.93 -3.30 -10.24
C PHE A 287 -2.20 -2.11 -9.59
N ALA A 288 -2.93 -1.33 -8.80
CA ALA A 288 -2.43 -0.20 -8.04
C ALA A 288 -2.79 -0.32 -6.55
N MET A 289 -1.92 0.20 -5.70
CA MET A 289 -2.12 0.24 -4.25
C MET A 289 -1.64 1.55 -3.64
N THR A 290 -2.07 1.84 -2.41
CA THR A 290 -1.51 2.99 -1.70
C THR A 290 -0.10 2.71 -1.20
N ASP A 291 0.71 3.73 -0.99
CA ASP A 291 2.05 3.59 -0.41
C ASP A 291 2.02 2.91 0.96
N GLN A 292 1.04 3.18 1.83
CA GLN A 292 0.88 2.45 3.09
C GLN A 292 0.60 0.96 2.86
N LYS A 293 -0.24 0.62 1.87
CA LYS A 293 -0.56 -0.79 1.53
C LYS A 293 0.57 -1.51 0.79
N SER A 294 1.54 -0.76 0.26
CA SER A 294 2.74 -1.31 -0.38
C SER A 294 3.82 -1.71 0.63
N GLN A 295 3.74 -1.19 1.85
CA GLN A 295 4.72 -1.46 2.91
C GLN A 295 4.87 -2.97 3.13
N GLY A 296 6.11 -3.44 3.16
CA GLY A 296 6.45 -4.87 3.26
C GLY A 296 6.41 -5.66 1.94
N LYS A 297 5.90 -5.10 0.84
CA LYS A 297 5.86 -5.76 -0.48
C LYS A 297 7.12 -5.50 -1.30
N GLN A 298 7.29 -6.28 -2.38
CA GLN A 298 8.38 -6.16 -3.36
C GLN A 298 7.85 -6.43 -4.76
N PHE A 299 8.40 -5.77 -5.77
CA PHE A 299 8.00 -5.93 -7.16
C PHE A 299 9.23 -5.87 -8.07
N SER A 300 9.21 -6.71 -9.11
CA SER A 300 10.22 -6.66 -10.18
C SER A 300 10.06 -5.36 -10.96
N ASP A 301 8.83 -5.02 -11.38
CA ASP A 301 8.48 -3.74 -12.01
C ASP A 301 7.45 -2.97 -11.17
N VAL A 302 7.78 -1.73 -10.82
CA VAL A 302 6.94 -0.85 -10.01
C VAL A 302 6.87 0.56 -10.58
N LEU A 303 5.65 1.10 -10.64
CA LEU A 303 5.39 2.46 -11.07
C LEU A 303 5.00 3.32 -9.86
N VAL A 304 5.88 4.20 -9.42
CA VAL A 304 5.70 5.00 -8.20
C VAL A 304 5.29 6.44 -8.49
N ASN A 305 4.39 6.95 -7.65
CA ASN A 305 3.83 8.30 -7.77
C ASN A 305 4.32 9.15 -6.59
N LEU A 306 5.52 9.73 -6.76
CA LEU A 306 6.19 10.55 -5.74
C LEU A 306 5.50 11.91 -5.59
N LYS A 307 4.32 11.92 -4.97
CA LYS A 307 3.54 13.13 -4.63
C LYS A 307 3.36 13.20 -3.12
N GLY A 308 3.17 14.40 -2.56
CA GLY A 308 2.70 14.53 -1.19
C GLY A 308 1.18 14.40 -1.07
N VAL A 309 0.73 14.30 0.18
CA VAL A 309 -0.69 14.15 0.54
C VAL A 309 -1.33 15.55 0.68
N ARG A 310 -2.49 15.76 0.06
CA ARG A 310 -3.21 17.04 0.08
C ARG A 310 -3.78 17.36 1.47
N GLY A 311 -3.52 18.55 1.96
CA GLY A 311 -4.43 19.31 2.82
C GLY A 311 -4.85 20.58 2.06
N GLY A 312 -6.16 20.80 1.84
CA GLY A 312 -6.65 22.08 1.30
C GLY A 312 -6.46 22.34 -0.22
N GLY A 313 -6.15 21.33 -1.04
CA GLY A 313 -6.24 21.43 -2.50
C GLY A 313 -4.92 21.59 -3.26
N THR A 314 -3.81 21.87 -2.60
CA THR A 314 -2.45 21.86 -3.19
C THR A 314 -1.75 20.52 -2.90
N ALA A 315 -1.09 19.96 -3.91
CA ALA A 315 -0.22 18.79 -3.69
C ALA A 315 0.98 19.24 -2.87
N THR A 316 1.21 18.60 -1.73
CA THR A 316 2.36 18.89 -0.87
C THR A 316 3.60 18.15 -1.37
N ARG A 317 4.75 18.50 -0.81
CA ARG A 317 5.99 17.72 -0.95
C ARG A 317 5.79 16.31 -0.36
N PRO A 318 6.28 15.23 -1.00
CA PRO A 318 6.24 13.90 -0.41
C PRO A 318 7.04 13.86 0.89
N SER A 319 6.54 13.13 1.89
CA SER A 319 7.32 12.87 3.10
C SER A 319 8.49 11.95 2.80
N PHE A 320 9.53 12.00 3.64
CA PHE A 320 10.64 11.06 3.59
C PHE A 320 10.16 9.61 3.59
N MET A 321 9.21 9.26 4.49
CA MET A 321 8.65 7.91 4.57
C MET A 321 7.97 7.49 3.27
N SER A 322 7.19 8.38 2.64
CA SER A 322 6.51 8.06 1.39
C SER A 322 7.52 7.82 0.25
N LEU A 323 8.58 8.64 0.16
CA LEU A 323 9.67 8.40 -0.80
C LEU A 323 10.35 7.07 -0.54
N TYR A 324 10.83 6.85 0.69
CA TYR A 324 11.61 5.67 1.04
C TYR A 324 10.79 4.39 0.86
N VAL A 325 9.54 4.36 1.35
CA VAL A 325 8.66 3.18 1.21
C VAL A 325 8.40 2.88 -0.26
N GLN A 326 8.01 3.88 -1.07
CA GLN A 326 7.69 3.66 -2.49
C GLN A 326 8.92 3.18 -3.29
N LEU A 327 10.04 3.88 -3.17
CA LEU A 327 11.26 3.58 -3.93
C LEU A 327 11.86 2.22 -3.53
N SER A 328 11.79 1.87 -2.25
CA SER A 328 12.30 0.59 -1.74
C SER A 328 11.41 -0.61 -2.05
N ARG A 329 10.35 -0.46 -2.86
CA ARG A 329 9.55 -1.62 -3.33
C ARG A 329 10.13 -2.27 -4.58
N ALA A 330 10.96 -1.56 -5.35
CA ALA A 330 11.63 -2.11 -6.52
C ALA A 330 12.73 -3.11 -6.11
N GLN A 331 12.93 -4.15 -6.91
CA GLN A 331 14.03 -5.10 -6.77
C GLN A 331 15.29 -4.67 -7.54
N SER A 332 15.14 -3.86 -8.58
CA SER A 332 16.24 -3.35 -9.40
C SER A 332 16.02 -1.89 -9.79
N SER A 333 17.09 -1.20 -10.20
CA SER A 333 16.95 0.16 -10.73
C SER A 333 16.15 0.20 -12.04
N ASP A 334 16.14 -0.88 -12.83
CA ASP A 334 15.51 -0.90 -14.15
C ASP A 334 14.01 -1.13 -14.10
N GLY A 335 13.54 -1.89 -13.11
CA GLY A 335 12.11 -2.06 -12.84
C GLY A 335 11.50 -0.93 -11.99
N LEU A 336 12.27 0.10 -11.62
CA LEU A 336 11.73 1.28 -10.98
C LEU A 336 11.30 2.31 -12.03
N HIS A 337 10.02 2.69 -12.01
CA HIS A 337 9.44 3.67 -12.91
C HIS A 337 8.69 4.77 -12.17
N LEU A 338 8.66 5.98 -12.74
CA LEU A 338 8.00 7.16 -12.18
C LEU A 338 6.83 7.60 -13.05
N PHE A 339 5.70 7.96 -12.42
CA PHE A 339 4.57 8.59 -13.13
C PHE A 339 4.90 9.98 -13.68
N ARG A 340 5.79 10.70 -12.99
CA ARG A 340 6.19 12.06 -13.33
C ARG A 340 7.64 12.27 -12.92
N LYS A 341 8.31 13.19 -13.60
CA LYS A 341 9.62 13.67 -13.16
C LYS A 341 9.48 14.29 -11.75
N PRO A 342 10.31 13.91 -10.77
CA PRO A 342 10.26 14.51 -9.45
C PRO A 342 10.76 15.95 -9.51
N ALA A 343 10.16 16.85 -8.72
CA ALA A 343 10.74 18.17 -8.53
C ALA A 343 12.03 18.05 -7.69
N ARG A 344 12.97 18.97 -7.85
CA ARG A 344 14.15 19.05 -6.96
C ARG A 344 13.71 19.16 -5.50
N SER A 345 12.65 19.94 -5.25
CA SER A 345 12.02 20.09 -3.94
C SER A 345 11.25 18.87 -3.44
N ASP A 346 11.02 17.85 -4.25
CA ASP A 346 10.50 16.58 -3.77
C ASP A 346 11.62 15.74 -3.15
N PHE A 347 12.87 15.92 -3.58
CA PHE A 347 13.97 14.98 -3.33
C PHE A 347 15.22 15.60 -2.67
N ILE A 348 15.84 16.63 -3.26
CA ILE A 348 17.19 17.08 -2.89
C ILE A 348 17.31 18.57 -2.46
N GLU A 349 16.32 19.43 -2.74
CA GLU A 349 16.38 20.86 -2.41
C GLU A 349 15.15 21.42 -1.68
N PRO A 350 15.17 21.51 -0.32
CA PRO A 350 16.17 20.92 0.57
C PRO A 350 16.13 19.38 0.51
N LYS A 351 17.15 18.69 1.02
CA LYS A 351 17.17 17.22 1.02
C LYS A 351 15.95 16.65 1.75
N ASN A 352 15.32 15.64 1.15
CA ASN A 352 14.20 14.94 1.77
C ASN A 352 14.76 13.93 2.77
N VAL A 353 14.85 14.33 4.03
CA VAL A 353 15.47 13.52 5.06
C VAL A 353 14.49 13.21 6.16
N LEU A 354 14.76 12.14 6.88
CA LEU A 354 14.05 11.84 8.11
C LEU A 354 14.19 13.02 9.08
N ASP A 355 13.11 13.30 9.80
CA ASP A 355 13.11 14.38 10.79
C ASP A 355 14.13 14.12 11.91
N ARG A 356 14.73 15.20 12.42
CA ARG A 356 15.80 15.16 13.42
C ARG A 356 15.43 14.35 14.66
N ASP A 357 14.24 14.54 15.24
CA ASP A 357 13.88 13.85 16.48
C ASP A 357 13.80 12.34 16.27
N MET A 358 13.30 11.92 15.10
CA MET A 358 13.22 10.51 14.75
C MET A 358 14.60 9.93 14.46
N ARG A 359 15.47 10.68 13.76
CA ARG A 359 16.86 10.28 13.53
C ARG A 359 17.60 10.10 14.86
N ASP A 360 17.47 11.05 15.79
CA ASP A 360 18.11 10.99 17.09
C ASP A 360 17.60 9.81 17.94
N ALA A 361 16.31 9.47 17.82
CA ALA A 361 15.73 8.30 18.47
C ALA A 361 16.22 6.97 17.86
N ILE A 362 16.35 6.91 16.53
CA ILE A 362 16.92 5.74 15.83
C ILE A 362 18.38 5.54 16.20
N LEU A 363 19.19 6.61 16.25
CA LEU A 363 20.59 6.52 16.68
C LEU A 363 20.73 5.98 18.11
N LYS A 364 19.76 6.28 19.00
CA LYS A 364 19.73 5.67 20.34
C LYS A 364 19.46 4.18 20.28
N LEU A 365 18.52 3.77 19.42
CA LEU A 365 18.17 2.36 19.21
C LEU A 365 19.35 1.57 18.60
N GLU A 366 20.08 2.16 17.66
CA GLU A 366 21.27 1.57 17.06
C GLU A 366 22.38 1.34 18.10
N ARG A 367 22.66 2.33 18.95
CA ARG A 367 23.60 2.16 20.08
C ARG A 367 23.18 1.08 21.06
N GLN A 368 21.88 0.95 21.33
CA GLN A 368 21.36 -0.17 22.15
C GLN A 368 21.54 -1.52 21.45
N GLY A 369 21.44 -1.55 20.12
CA GLY A 369 21.74 -2.73 19.30
C GLY A 369 23.20 -3.15 19.38
N GLU A 370 24.13 -2.19 19.28
CA GLU A 370 25.56 -2.44 19.47
C GLU A 370 25.89 -2.98 20.86
N GLU A 371 25.31 -2.40 21.91
CA GLU A 371 25.48 -2.87 23.29
C GLU A 371 24.90 -4.28 23.47
N THR A 372 23.73 -4.56 22.87
CA THR A 372 23.12 -5.89 22.90
C THR A 372 24.01 -6.92 22.22
N ARG A 373 24.54 -6.59 21.02
CA ARG A 373 25.50 -7.43 20.29
C ARG A 373 26.74 -7.68 21.14
N ARG A 374 27.38 -6.64 21.67
CA ARG A 374 28.60 -6.78 22.48
C ARG A 374 28.39 -7.71 23.66
N ARG A 375 27.31 -7.54 24.43
CA ARG A 375 26.98 -8.43 25.56
C ARG A 375 26.78 -9.87 25.10
N PHE A 376 26.03 -10.07 24.02
CA PHE A 376 25.80 -11.40 23.46
C PHE A 376 27.11 -12.08 23.06
N GLU A 377 27.99 -11.36 22.38
CA GLU A 377 29.31 -11.87 21.98
C GLU A 377 30.20 -12.13 23.19
N GLU A 378 30.20 -11.28 24.22
CA GLU A 378 30.94 -11.50 25.48
C GLU A 378 30.46 -12.76 26.21
N ASP A 379 29.14 -12.93 26.36
CA ASP A 379 28.54 -14.04 27.10
C ASP A 379 28.76 -15.40 26.41
N HIS A 380 28.86 -15.42 25.08
CA HIS A 380 28.93 -16.66 24.29
C HIS A 380 30.27 -16.88 23.60
N ARG A 381 31.26 -15.99 23.73
CA ARG A 381 32.60 -16.12 23.09
C ARG A 381 33.27 -17.46 23.35
N HIS A 382 33.02 -18.03 24.53
CA HIS A 382 33.62 -19.28 24.98
C HIS A 382 32.90 -20.53 24.44
N GLU A 383 31.72 -20.36 23.86
CA GLU A 383 30.91 -21.46 23.33
C GLU A 383 31.45 -21.93 21.97
N PRO A 384 31.59 -23.25 21.74
CA PRO A 384 32.11 -23.79 20.47
C PRO A 384 31.28 -23.34 19.25
N TRP A 385 29.95 -23.30 19.38
CA TRP A 385 29.05 -22.89 18.30
C TRP A 385 29.25 -21.40 17.93
N PHE A 386 29.66 -20.57 18.89
CA PHE A 386 29.89 -19.15 18.63
C PHE A 386 31.17 -18.95 17.80
N GLN A 387 32.22 -19.74 18.05
CA GLN A 387 33.43 -19.71 17.24
C GLN A 387 33.17 -20.17 15.80
N GLU A 388 32.34 -21.19 15.63
CA GLU A 388 31.88 -21.62 14.30
C GLU A 388 31.07 -20.52 13.60
N TRP A 389 30.18 -19.84 14.32
CA TRP A 389 29.37 -18.74 13.81
C TRP A 389 30.21 -17.50 13.44
N ASP A 390 31.14 -17.08 14.29
CA ASP A 390 32.04 -15.93 14.07
C ASP A 390 33.01 -16.17 12.90
N ALA A 391 33.34 -17.44 12.63
CA ALA A 391 34.12 -17.84 11.45
C ALA A 391 33.30 -17.91 10.16
N MET A 392 31.97 -17.78 10.22
CA MET A 392 31.14 -17.75 9.01
C MET A 392 31.42 -16.45 8.25
N PRO A 393 31.67 -16.51 6.92
CA PRO A 393 31.87 -15.31 6.14
C PRO A 393 30.61 -14.44 6.17
N GLU A 394 30.76 -13.19 6.61
CA GLU A 394 29.74 -12.16 6.38
C GLU A 394 29.49 -12.04 4.87
N SER A 395 28.23 -11.77 4.47
CA SER A 395 27.92 -11.78 3.05
C SER A 395 28.76 -10.74 2.30
N ALA A 396 29.26 -11.09 1.12
CA ALA A 396 30.12 -10.22 0.29
C ALA A 396 29.47 -8.89 -0.15
N GLN A 397 28.23 -8.61 0.28
CA GLN A 397 27.46 -7.42 -0.06
C GLN A 397 28.02 -6.12 0.52
N ALA A 398 28.89 -6.19 1.54
CA ALA A 398 29.54 -5.03 2.15
C ALA A 398 30.66 -4.43 1.29
N ALA A 399 31.30 -5.22 0.40
CA ALA A 399 32.44 -4.78 -0.39
C ALA A 399 32.06 -4.01 -1.69
N GLU A 400 30.87 -4.25 -2.24
CA GLU A 400 30.42 -3.63 -3.50
C GLU A 400 30.08 -2.13 -3.40
N ALA A 401 29.93 -1.58 -2.19
CA ALA A 401 29.54 -0.19 -2.01
C ALA A 401 30.66 0.82 -2.34
N ALA A 402 31.92 0.36 -2.45
CA ALA A 402 33.09 1.23 -2.65
C ALA A 402 33.56 1.34 -4.12
N ASP A 403 33.14 0.44 -5.01
CA ASP A 403 33.79 0.26 -6.32
C ASP A 403 33.08 0.96 -7.50
N GLU A 404 31.85 1.48 -7.31
CA GLU A 404 31.12 2.16 -8.40
C GLU A 404 31.40 3.68 -8.53
N ASP A 405 32.26 4.27 -7.68
CA ASP A 405 32.74 5.64 -7.87
C ASP A 405 33.82 5.75 -8.98
N ALA A 406 34.22 4.64 -9.61
CA ALA A 406 35.32 4.56 -10.57
C ALA A 406 34.92 4.49 -12.06
N GLU A 407 33.64 4.32 -12.42
CA GLU A 407 33.22 4.30 -13.83
C GLU A 407 32.48 5.59 -14.21
N ILE A 408 33.27 6.52 -14.78
CA ILE A 408 32.88 7.79 -15.43
C ILE A 408 32.19 7.55 -16.77
#